data_AF-V6IE95-F1
#
_entry.id   AF-V6IE95-F1
#
_cell.length_a   1.000
_cell.length_b   1.000
_cell.length_c   1.000
_cell.angle_alpha   90.00
_cell.angle_beta   90.00
_cell.angle_gamma   90.00
#
_symmetry.space_group_name_H-M   'P 1'
#
loop_
_entity.id
_entity.type
_entity.pdbx_description
1 polymer ?
#
loop_
_entity_poly.entity_id
_entity_poly.type
_entity_poly.pdbx_seq_one_letter_code
_entity_poly.pdbx_strand_id
1 'polypeptide(L)'
;MTSERTIKISPKTETEIFRLNLLYGASKNLYGINVGLLNYIKENLVGFQIGGVNVVDGKAYAAQIGLFNQSEGGFTIQIGAVNKVESTTMEARA
;
A
#
# COMPACT_ATOMS: atom_id res chain seq x y z
N MET A 1 -23.50 -7.02 -23.44
CA MET A 1 -23.63 -7.10 -21.97
C MET A 1 -22.33 -6.59 -21.37
N THR A 2 -22.27 -5.31 -21.00
CA THR A 2 -21.07 -4.70 -20.41
C THR A 2 -21.35 -4.53 -18.92
N SER A 3 -20.69 -5.33 -18.09
CA SER A 3 -20.86 -5.26 -16.64
C SER A 3 -19.96 -4.15 -16.10
N GLU A 4 -20.52 -2.94 -15.95
CA GLU A 4 -19.84 -1.86 -15.23
C GLU A 4 -19.88 -2.19 -13.74
N ARG A 5 -18.80 -2.81 -13.25
CA ARG A 5 -18.62 -3.13 -11.84
C ARG A 5 -18.26 -1.86 -11.08
N THR A 6 -19.25 -1.01 -10.83
CA THR A 6 -19.08 0.19 -10.00
C THR A 6 -18.94 -0.23 -8.54
N ILE A 7 -17.70 -0.29 -8.05
CA ILE A 7 -17.41 -0.53 -6.64
C ILE A 7 -17.83 0.72 -5.87
N LYS A 8 -18.99 0.68 -5.20
CA LYS A 8 -19.41 1.72 -4.26
C LYS A 8 -18.54 1.64 -3.01
N ILE A 9 -17.47 2.43 -2.99
CA ILE A 9 -16.64 2.60 -1.79
C ILE A 9 -17.38 3.59 -0.88
N SER A 10 -17.83 3.12 0.29
CA SER A 10 -18.46 3.99 1.29
C SER A 10 -17.46 5.07 1.74
N PRO A 11 -17.76 6.36 1.59
CA PRO A 11 -16.83 7.43 1.88
C PRO A 11 -16.91 7.77 3.36
N LYS A 12 -16.12 7.08 4.20
CA LYS A 12 -15.90 7.50 5.60
C LYS A 12 -14.44 7.47 6.03
N THR A 13 -13.53 7.43 5.07
CA THR A 13 -12.09 7.46 5.34
C THR A 13 -11.42 8.23 4.21
N GLU A 14 -10.46 9.10 4.54
CA GLU A 14 -9.61 9.87 3.61
C GLU A 14 -8.92 8.91 2.62
N THR A 15 -9.65 8.54 1.58
CA THR A 15 -9.25 7.52 0.61
C THR A 15 -8.72 8.24 -0.61
N GLU A 16 -7.42 8.24 -0.76
CA GLU A 16 -6.78 8.83 -1.93
C GLU A 16 -6.61 7.78 -3.03
N ILE A 17 -7.07 8.14 -4.24
CA ILE A 17 -7.08 7.27 -5.42
C ILE A 17 -5.76 7.41 -6.21
N PHE A 18 -5.13 8.58 -6.13
CA PHE A 18 -3.86 8.87 -6.76
C PHE A 18 -3.06 9.83 -5.90
N ARG A 19 -1.80 9.48 -5.61
CA ARG A 19 -0.89 10.34 -4.84
C ARG A 19 0.47 10.42 -5.54
N LEU A 20 0.95 11.65 -5.70
CA LEU A 20 2.30 11.95 -6.18
C LEU A 20 3.05 12.72 -5.08
N ASN A 21 4.08 12.11 -4.48
CA ASN A 21 4.93 12.75 -3.47
C ASN A 21 6.35 12.91 -4.01
N LEU A 22 6.85 14.14 -4.11
CA LEU A 22 8.22 14.37 -4.58
C LEU A 22 9.28 14.01 -3.53
N LEU A 23 8.94 14.01 -2.23
CA LEU A 23 9.90 13.77 -1.16
C LEU A 23 9.39 12.74 -0.12
N TYR A 24 8.28 13.03 0.55
CA TYR A 24 7.71 12.17 1.59
C TYR A 24 6.18 12.25 1.57
N GLY A 25 5.52 11.10 1.67
CA GLY A 25 4.05 11.05 1.83
C GLY A 25 3.63 9.91 2.75
N ALA A 26 2.96 10.26 3.86
CA ALA A 26 2.30 9.32 4.76
C ALA A 26 0.79 9.29 4.51
N SER A 27 0.21 8.13 4.22
CA SER A 27 -1.25 7.98 4.13
C SER A 27 -1.74 6.95 5.15
N LYS A 28 -2.96 7.12 5.64
CA LYS A 28 -3.59 6.16 6.53
C LYS A 28 -4.04 4.93 5.75
N ASN A 29 -4.88 5.11 4.73
CA ASN A 29 -5.27 4.07 3.78
C ASN A 29 -5.10 4.60 2.37
N LEU A 30 -4.68 3.75 1.43
CA LEU A 30 -4.56 4.14 0.02
C LEU A 30 -5.15 3.07 -0.89
N TYR A 31 -5.98 3.52 -1.83
CA TYR A 31 -6.65 2.67 -2.79
C TYR A 31 -6.38 3.20 -4.20
N GLY A 32 -5.27 2.78 -4.81
CA GLY A 32 -4.87 3.25 -6.13
C GLY A 32 -3.37 3.30 -6.30
N ILE A 33 -2.86 4.36 -6.93
CA ILE A 33 -1.45 4.48 -7.31
C ILE A 33 -0.77 5.54 -6.44
N ASN A 34 0.34 5.17 -5.82
CA ASN A 34 1.20 6.09 -5.06
C ASN A 34 2.60 6.11 -5.69
N VAL A 35 3.06 7.29 -6.09
CA VAL A 35 4.39 7.48 -6.69
C VAL A 35 5.16 8.49 -5.87
N GLY A 36 6.39 8.17 -5.49
CA GLY A 36 7.24 9.12 -4.76
C GLY A 36 8.55 8.55 -4.23
N LEU A 37 9.46 9.41 -3.78
CA LEU A 37 10.77 8.94 -3.32
C LEU A 37 10.65 8.10 -2.03
N LEU A 38 9.88 8.60 -1.05
CA LEU A 38 9.56 7.91 0.20
C LEU A 38 8.04 7.81 0.34
N ASN A 39 7.52 6.59 0.25
CA ASN A 39 6.10 6.28 0.38
C ASN A 39 5.86 5.50 1.68
N TYR A 40 4.95 5.99 2.51
CA TYR A 40 4.59 5.36 3.78
C TYR A 40 3.07 5.23 3.90
N ILE A 41 2.58 4.02 4.13
CA ILE A 41 1.17 3.73 4.37
C ILE A 41 1.04 3.11 5.75
N LYS A 42 0.21 3.70 6.62
CA LYS A 42 0.09 3.29 8.01
C LYS A 42 -0.81 2.07 8.22
N GLU A 43 -1.91 1.97 7.47
CA GLU A 43 -2.86 0.86 7.61
C GLU A 43 -2.88 0.00 6.34
N ASN A 44 -3.81 0.23 5.41
CA ASN A 44 -3.98 -0.67 4.28
C ASN A 44 -3.64 0.01 2.95
N LEU A 45 -2.99 -0.77 2.09
CA LEU A 45 -2.74 -0.41 0.70
C LEU A 45 -3.45 -1.41 -0.22
N VAL A 46 -4.23 -0.90 -1.16
CA VAL A 46 -4.73 -1.68 -2.30
C VAL A 46 -4.34 -0.95 -3.59
N GLY A 47 -3.49 -1.54 -4.42
CA GLY A 47 -3.07 -0.93 -5.70
C GLY A 47 -1.57 -1.01 -5.99
N PHE A 48 -0.93 0.13 -6.26
CA PHE A 48 0.46 0.20 -6.72
C PHE A 48 1.27 1.24 -5.96
N GLN A 49 2.51 0.90 -5.60
CA GLN A 49 3.51 1.82 -5.07
C GLN A 49 4.76 1.81 -5.93
N ILE A 50 5.23 3.00 -6.33
CA ILE A 50 6.46 3.17 -7.11
C ILE A 50 7.31 4.23 -6.43
N GLY A 51 8.54 3.90 -6.07
CA GLY A 51 9.37 4.82 -5.30
C GLY A 51 10.78 4.37 -5.00
N GLY A 52 11.52 5.18 -4.24
CA GLY A 52 12.81 4.77 -3.70
C GLY A 52 12.63 3.81 -2.53
N VAL A 53 11.80 4.22 -1.56
CA VAL A 53 11.44 3.47 -0.37
C VAL A 53 9.93 3.40 -0.28
N ASN A 54 9.39 2.18 -0.15
CA ASN A 54 7.97 1.89 -0.01
C ASN A 54 7.74 1.10 1.28
N VAL A 55 6.91 1.62 2.19
CA VAL A 55 6.62 0.98 3.48
C VAL A 55 5.11 0.96 3.73
N VAL A 56 4.61 -0.20 4.15
CA VAL A 56 3.21 -0.43 4.52
C VAL A 56 3.14 -1.14 5.87
N ASP A 57 2.81 -0.42 6.94
CA ASP A 57 2.76 -0.99 8.30
C ASP A 57 1.53 -1.88 8.54
N GLY A 58 0.58 -1.96 7.61
CA GLY A 58 -0.50 -2.94 7.68
C GLY A 58 -0.52 -3.86 6.47
N LYS A 59 -1.74 -4.13 5.97
CA LYS A 59 -1.92 -5.10 4.88
C LYS A 59 -1.72 -4.44 3.53
N ALA A 60 -0.82 -5.00 2.73
CA ALA A 60 -0.61 -4.65 1.34
C ALA A 60 -1.29 -5.68 0.41
N TYR A 61 -2.25 -5.20 -0.39
CA TYR A 61 -2.83 -5.90 -1.54
C TYR A 61 -2.38 -5.17 -2.81
N ALA A 62 -1.09 -5.22 -3.08
CA ALA A 62 -0.47 -4.27 -3.98
C ALA A 62 0.86 -4.73 -4.59
N ALA A 63 1.22 -4.13 -5.72
CA ALA A 63 2.58 -4.22 -6.25
C ALA A 63 3.41 -3.03 -5.76
N GLN A 64 4.59 -3.30 -5.18
CA GLN A 64 5.54 -2.30 -4.71
C GLN A 64 6.82 -2.39 -5.55
N ILE A 65 7.24 -1.28 -6.14
CA ILE A 65 8.44 -1.19 -6.98
C ILE A 65 9.34 -0.10 -6.41
N GLY A 66 10.55 -0.46 -6.00
CA GLY A 66 11.50 0.48 -5.42
C GLY A 66 12.79 -0.15 -4.93
N LEU A 67 13.73 0.66 -4.43
CA LEU A 67 14.98 0.12 -3.88
C LEU A 67 14.73 -0.68 -2.61
N PHE A 68 13.83 -0.18 -1.76
CA PHE A 68 13.40 -0.85 -0.53
C PHE A 68 11.88 -0.94 -0.49
N ASN A 69 11.35 -2.15 -0.27
CA ASN A 69 9.93 -2.42 -0.12
C ASN A 69 9.68 -3.18 1.18
N GLN A 70 8.68 -2.75 1.96
CA GLN A 70 8.28 -3.41 3.20
C GLN A 70 6.76 -3.45 3.35
N SER A 71 6.24 -4.57 3.85
CA SER A 71 4.87 -4.69 4.32
C SER A 71 4.71 -5.64 5.51
N GLU A 72 3.74 -5.40 6.40
CA GLU A 72 3.41 -6.29 7.54
C GLU A 72 2.46 -7.46 7.20
N GLY A 73 2.07 -7.60 5.93
CA GLY A 73 1.35 -8.75 5.42
C GLY A 73 0.45 -8.44 4.23
N GLY A 74 -0.41 -9.39 3.87
CA GLY A 74 -1.32 -9.29 2.73
C GLY A 74 -0.82 -10.06 1.50
N PHE A 75 -1.36 -9.71 0.33
CA PHE A 75 -0.91 -10.27 -0.95
C PHE A 75 -0.16 -9.20 -1.73
N THR A 76 1.17 -9.30 -1.78
CA THR A 76 2.01 -8.29 -2.41
C THR A 76 2.99 -8.88 -3.42
N ILE A 77 3.24 -8.12 -4.48
CA ILE A 77 4.36 -8.34 -5.40
C ILE A 77 5.36 -7.23 -5.12
N GLN A 78 6.58 -7.56 -4.69
CA GLN A 78 7.61 -6.56 -4.42
C GLN A 78 8.78 -6.74 -5.38
N ILE A 79 9.20 -5.66 -6.03
CA ILE A 79 10.33 -5.62 -6.97
C ILE A 79 11.30 -4.56 -6.49
N GLY A 80 12.52 -4.98 -6.14
CA GLY A 80 13.49 -4.07 -5.54
C GLY A 80 14.78 -4.73 -5.11
N ALA A 81 15.73 -3.91 -4.67
CA ALA A 81 16.99 -4.39 -4.10
C ALA A 81 16.77 -5.08 -2.74
N VAL A 82 15.83 -4.57 -1.94
CA VAL A 82 15.41 -5.15 -0.67
C VAL A 82 13.89 -5.26 -0.64
N ASN A 83 13.39 -6.44 -0.31
CA ASN A 83 11.96 -6.73 -0.21
C ASN A 83 11.71 -7.47 1.10
N LYS A 84 10.85 -6.93 1.96
CA LYS A 84 10.54 -7.48 3.27
C LYS A 84 9.03 -7.63 3.43
N VAL A 85 8.60 -8.84 3.77
CA VAL A 85 7.23 -9.09 4.20
C VAL A 85 7.31 -9.66 5.60
N GLU A 86 6.91 -8.86 6.57
CA GLU A 86 6.75 -9.31 7.95
C GLU A 86 5.35 -9.92 8.10
N SER A 87 5.21 -10.88 9.00
CA SER A 87 3.90 -11.40 9.39
C SER A 87 3.68 -10.98 10.83
N THR A 88 2.87 -9.95 11.04
CA THR A 88 2.40 -9.62 12.39
C THR A 88 1.46 -10.73 12.82
N THR A 89 2.04 -11.73 13.48
CA THR A 89 1.29 -12.75 14.20
C THR A 89 0.60 -11.99 15.32
N MET A 90 -0.69 -11.72 15.17
CA MET A 90 -1.50 -11.36 16.32
C MET A 90 -1.36 -12.54 17.28
N GLU A 91 -0.56 -12.36 18.34
CA GLU A 91 -0.60 -13.25 19.48
C GLU A 91 -2.07 -13.37 19.85
N ALA A 92 -2.64 -14.55 19.60
CA ALA A 92 -3.96 -14.88 20.06
C ALA A 92 -3.89 -14.79 21.58
N ARG A 93 -4.28 -13.63 22.11
CA ARG A 93 -4.50 -13.45 23.55
C ARG A 93 -5.67 -14.35 23.91
N ALA A 94 -5.34 -15.57 24.30
CA ALA A 94 -6.19 -16.49 25.05
C ALA A 94 -6.24 -16.04 26.52
#